data_AF-A0A920NRX6-F1
#
_entry.id   AF-A0A920NRX6-F1
#
_cell.length_a   1.000
_cell.length_b   1.000
_cell.length_c   1.000
_cell.angle_alpha   90.00
_cell.angle_beta   90.00
_cell.angle_gamma   90.00
#
_symmetry.space_group_name_H-M   'P 1'
#
loop_
_entity.id
_entity.type
_entity.pdbx_description
1 polymer ?
#
loop_
_entity_poly.entity_id
_entity_poly.type
_entity_poly.pdbx_seq_one_letter_code
_entity_poly.pdbx_strand_id
1 'polypeptide(L)'
;MNILLFCLFLSALYSDEPKDLLAVDIRQRIMNDKQTRIVIQINNNSQRNISELDGFLLQINSKGDILSEKRITFLEHEDGGSTKQSSLKIRSFH
;
A
#
# COMPACT_ATOMS: atom_id res chain seq x y z
N MET A 1 12.04 -29.62 35.84
CA MET A 1 12.13 -28.77 34.63
C MET A 1 11.49 -27.44 34.98
N ASN A 2 12.27 -26.35 35.00
CA ASN A 2 11.87 -25.08 35.62
C ASN A 2 10.69 -24.44 34.88
N ILE A 3 9.56 -24.26 35.58
CA ILE A 3 8.34 -23.61 35.08
C ILE A 3 8.62 -22.22 34.49
N LEU A 4 9.63 -21.53 35.03
CA LEU A 4 10.09 -20.23 34.54
C LEU A 4 10.61 -20.28 33.10
N LEU A 5 11.31 -21.37 32.74
CA LEU A 5 11.81 -21.59 31.38
C LEU A 5 10.65 -21.83 30.41
N PHE A 6 9.60 -22.51 30.89
CA PHE A 6 8.39 -22.75 30.12
C PHE A 6 7.60 -21.45 29.90
N CYS A 7 7.48 -20.59 30.91
CA CYS A 7 6.83 -19.28 30.77
C CYS A 7 7.58 -18.34 29.82
N LEU A 8 8.92 -18.32 29.88
CA LEU A 8 9.75 -17.54 28.95
C LEU A 8 9.61 -18.03 27.50
N PHE A 9 9.59 -19.35 27.30
CA PHE A 9 9.35 -19.93 25.98
C PHE A 9 7.94 -19.60 25.46
N LEU A 10 6.93 -19.65 26.33
CA LEU A 10 5.56 -19.35 25.96
C LEU A 10 5.40 -17.88 25.56
N SER A 11 6.02 -16.94 26.27
CA SER A 11 5.98 -15.51 25.90
C SER A 11 6.58 -15.21 24.52
N ALA A 12 7.57 -15.99 24.06
CA ALA A 12 8.15 -15.81 22.73
C ALA A 12 7.19 -16.23 21.59
N LEU A 13 6.23 -17.11 21.87
CA LEU A 13 5.23 -17.57 20.90
C LEU A 13 4.05 -16.59 20.73
N TYR A 14 3.84 -15.68 21.69
CA TYR A 14 2.72 -14.72 21.68
C TYR A 14 3.10 -13.34 21.08
N SER A 15 4.32 -13.16 20.59
CA SER A 15 4.80 -11.87 20.05
C SER A 15 4.48 -11.64 18.56
N ASP A 16 3.44 -12.28 18.03
CA ASP A 16 3.00 -12.04 16.65
C ASP A 16 1.95 -10.91 16.67
N GLU A 17 2.45 -9.67 16.80
CA GLU A 17 1.60 -8.51 16.51
C GLU A 17 1.10 -8.64 15.06
N PRO A 18 -0.17 -8.35 14.77
CA PRO A 18 -0.70 -8.45 13.42
C PRO A 18 0.07 -7.48 12.52
N LYS A 19 1.04 -8.03 11.79
CA LYS A 19 1.85 -7.26 10.85
C LYS A 19 0.96 -6.94 9.65
N ASP A 20 0.74 -5.65 9.41
CA ASP A 20 -0.01 -5.19 8.23
C ASP A 20 0.55 -5.87 6.98
N LEU A 21 -0.29 -6.69 6.34
CA LEU A 21 0.07 -7.51 5.19
C LEU A 21 0.50 -6.64 4.01
N LEU A 22 -0.07 -5.43 3.94
CA LEU A 22 0.29 -4.37 3.01
C LEU A 22 0.49 -3.07 3.79
N ALA A 23 1.67 -2.47 3.68
CA ALA A 23 1.91 -1.13 4.18
C ALA A 23 1.79 -0.12 3.03
N VAL A 24 0.96 0.91 3.20
CA VAL A 24 0.73 1.94 2.19
C VAL A 24 1.29 3.28 2.68
N ASP A 25 2.18 3.88 1.90
CA ASP A 25 2.71 5.22 2.12
C ASP A 25 2.23 6.15 1.00
N ILE A 26 1.68 7.31 1.38
CA ILE A 26 1.13 8.31 0.45
C ILE A 26 1.90 9.60 0.62
N ARG A 27 2.53 10.06 -0.46
CA ARG A 27 3.31 11.31 -0.47
C ARG A 27 2.76 12.26 -1.53
N GLN A 28 2.39 13.45 -1.08
CA GLN A 28 1.97 14.54 -1.95
C GLN A 28 3.17 15.43 -2.31
N ARG A 29 3.21 15.89 -3.56
CA ARG A 29 4.20 16.87 -4.04
C ARG A 29 3.51 17.91 -4.90
N ILE A 30 3.51 19.17 -4.45
CA ILE A 30 3.06 20.29 -5.27
C ILE A 30 4.13 20.54 -6.33
N MET A 31 3.76 20.49 -7.60
CA MET A 31 4.68 20.69 -8.72
C MET A 31 4.62 22.12 -9.24
N ASN A 32 3.43 22.70 -9.27
CA ASN A 32 3.14 24.10 -9.59
C ASN A 32 1.69 24.41 -9.19
N ASP A 33 1.25 25.63 -9.46
CA ASP A 33 -0.09 26.16 -9.11
C ASP A 33 -1.27 25.35 -9.68
N LYS A 34 -1.04 24.51 -10.70
CA LYS A 34 -2.07 23.73 -11.39
C LYS A 34 -1.86 22.22 -11.28
N GLN A 35 -0.80 21.78 -10.60
CA GLN A 35 -0.37 20.39 -10.67
C GLN A 35 0.12 19.90 -9.33
N THR A 36 -0.64 18.96 -8.77
CA THR A 36 -0.22 18.15 -7.62
C THR A 36 0.06 16.73 -8.09
N ARG A 37 1.19 16.18 -7.61
CA ARG A 37 1.53 14.77 -7.77
C ARG A 37 1.26 14.04 -6.48
N ILE A 38 0.60 12.89 -6.57
CA ILE A 38 0.47 11.94 -5.47
C ILE A 38 1.29 10.70 -5.84
N VAL A 39 2.15 10.29 -4.92
CA VAL A 39 2.94 9.06 -5.01
C VAL A 39 2.41 8.10 -3.96
N ILE A 40 1.89 6.96 -4.43
CA ILE A 40 1.42 5.87 -3.56
C ILE A 40 2.47 4.76 -3.65
N GLN A 41 3.01 4.38 -2.50
CA GLN A 41 3.93 3.25 -2.37
C GLN A 41 3.24 2.15 -1.56
N ILE A 42 3.17 0.96 -2.13
CA ILE A 42 2.59 -0.22 -1.49
C ILE A 42 3.72 -1.20 -1.25
N ASN A 43 4.01 -1.48 0.02
CA ASN A 43 4.98 -2.48 0.43
C ASN A 43 4.24 -3.76 0.79
N ASN A 44 4.53 -4.83 0.06
CA ASN A 44 4.03 -6.15 0.37
C ASN A 44 4.88 -6.77 1.50
N ASN A 45 4.35 -6.72 2.73
CA ASN A 45 4.94 -7.38 3.87
C ASN A 45 4.42 -8.81 4.04
N SER A 46 3.41 -9.19 3.25
CA SER A 46 2.94 -10.56 3.19
C SER A 46 3.97 -11.41 2.47
N GLN A 47 4.20 -12.63 2.96
CA GLN A 47 5.07 -13.60 2.28
C GLN A 47 4.43 -14.16 1.00
N ARG A 48 3.33 -13.57 0.52
CA ARG A 48 2.57 -14.00 -0.65
C ARG A 48 2.97 -13.19 -1.87
N ASN A 49 2.95 -13.82 -3.04
CA ASN A 49 3.04 -13.10 -4.31
C ASN A 49 1.71 -12.41 -4.59
N ILE A 50 1.78 -11.11 -4.89
CA ILE A 50 0.61 -10.33 -5.30
C ILE A 50 0.62 -10.27 -6.83
N SER A 51 -0.42 -10.83 -7.44
CA SER A 51 -0.58 -10.89 -8.89
C SER A 51 -1.28 -9.68 -9.49
N GLU A 52 -2.04 -8.94 -8.68
CA GLU A 52 -2.83 -7.78 -9.10
C GLU A 52 -3.13 -6.89 -7.89
N LEU A 53 -3.12 -5.58 -8.09
CA LEU A 53 -3.59 -4.59 -7.11
C LEU A 53 -4.54 -3.61 -7.80
N ASP A 54 -5.79 -3.60 -7.34
CA ASP A 54 -6.80 -2.64 -7.79
C ASP A 54 -6.98 -1.50 -6.79
N GLY A 55 -7.21 -0.30 -7.32
CA GLY A 55 -7.55 0.88 -6.53
C GLY A 55 -8.40 1.87 -7.32
N PHE A 56 -8.84 2.92 -6.62
CA PHE A 56 -9.66 3.98 -7.20
C PHE A 56 -9.07 5.33 -6.80
N LEU A 57 -9.03 6.27 -7.75
CA LEU A 57 -8.84 7.68 -7.46
C LEU A 57 -10.19 8.35 -7.45
N LEU A 58 -10.57 8.89 -6.29
CA LEU A 58 -11.75 9.72 -6.15
C LEU A 58 -11.34 11.19 -6.09
N GLN A 59 -11.97 12.01 -6.92
CA GLN A 59 -11.95 13.45 -6.78
C GLN A 59 -13.17 13.87 -5.98
N ILE A 60 -12.97 14.52 -4.85
CA ILE A 60 -14.03 14.92 -3.93
C ILE A 60 -13.99 16.43 -3.77
N ASN A 61 -15.14 17.10 -3.77
CA ASN A 61 -15.23 18.54 -3.51
C ASN A 61 -15.15 18.86 -2.00
N SER A 62 -15.15 20.14 -1.64
CA SER A 62 -15.10 20.58 -0.24
C SER A 62 -16.35 20.21 0.59
N LYS A 63 -17.43 19.79 -0.05
CA LYS A 63 -18.68 19.34 0.59
C LYS A 63 -18.72 17.82 0.80
N GLY A 64 -17.73 17.09 0.30
CA GLY A 64 -17.70 15.63 0.35
C GLY A 64 -18.36 14.95 -0.85
N ASP A 65 -18.85 15.68 -1.85
CA ASP A 65 -19.43 15.09 -3.05
C ASP A 65 -18.32 14.56 -3.98
N ILE A 66 -18.52 13.34 -4.49
CA ILE A 66 -17.64 12.74 -5.50
C ILE A 66 -17.87 13.44 -6.84
N LEU A 67 -16.83 14.11 -7.34
CA LEU A 67 -16.82 14.77 -8.64
C LEU A 67 -16.43 13.83 -9.77
N SER A 68 -15.49 12.92 -9.51
CA SER A 68 -15.06 11.90 -10.47
C SER A 68 -14.41 10.71 -9.77
N GLU A 69 -14.48 9.55 -10.41
CA GLU A 69 -13.81 8.32 -9.98
C GLU A 69 -13.04 7.74 -11.17
N LYS A 70 -11.83 7.24 -10.89
CA LYS A 70 -11.02 6.52 -11.88
C LYS A 70 -10.41 5.27 -11.25
N ARG A 71 -10.76 4.09 -11.77
CA ARG A 71 -10.07 2.83 -11.41
C ARG A 71 -8.62 2.87 -11.89
N ILE A 72 -7.72 2.35 -11.07
CA ILE A 72 -6.33 2.08 -11.42
C ILE A 72 -6.00 0.65 -11.01
N THR A 73 -5.48 -0.11 -11.95
CA THR A 73 -4.96 -1.46 -11.73
C THR A 73 -3.43 -1.40 -11.83
N PHE A 74 -2.74 -2.06 -10.89
CA PHE A 74 -1.28 -2.17 -10.81
C PHE A 74 -0.88 -3.62 -10.80
N LEU A 75 0.35 -3.88 -11.28
CA LEU A 75 0.87 -5.24 -11.44
C LEU A 75 -0.07 -6.05 -12.34
N GLU A 76 -0.09 -5.72 -13.63
CA GLU A 76 -0.60 -6.68 -14.61
C GLU A 76 0.50 -7.72 -14.80
N HIS A 77 0.15 -9.00 -14.64
CA HIS A 77 1.09 -10.10 -14.87
C HIS A 77 1.47 -10.12 -16.36
N GLU A 78 2.57 -9.47 -16.73
CA GLU A 78 3.30 -9.87 -17.94
C GLU A 78 4.12 -11.12 -17.61
N ASP A 79 3.93 -12.17 -18.41
CA ASP A 79 4.65 -13.43 -18.32
C ASP A 79 6.17 -13.19 -18.22
N GLY A 80 6.70 -13.25 -16.99
CA GLY A 80 8.14 -13.32 -16.72
C GLY A 80 8.73 -12.14 -15.96
N GLY A 81 8.88 -12.33 -14.64
CA GLY A 81 9.88 -11.61 -13.84
C GLY A 81 9.29 -10.82 -12.67
N SER A 82 9.69 -11.22 -11.46
CA SER A 82 9.38 -10.55 -10.20
C SER A 82 9.67 -9.04 -10.27
N THR A 83 8.61 -8.23 -10.29
CA THR A 83 8.70 -6.77 -10.22
C THR A 83 8.93 -6.36 -8.77
N LYS A 84 10.20 -6.30 -8.37
CA LYS A 84 10.60 -5.55 -7.18
C LYS A 84 10.33 -4.07 -7.45
N GLN A 85 9.36 -3.52 -6.71
CA GLN A 85 9.04 -2.10 -6.58
C GLN A 85 8.37 -1.44 -7.79
N SER A 86 7.04 -1.40 -7.76
CA SER A 86 6.23 -0.60 -8.69
C SER A 86 6.00 0.80 -8.11
N SER A 87 6.37 1.84 -8.85
CA SER A 87 6.08 3.24 -8.49
C SER A 87 5.06 3.83 -9.46
N LEU A 88 3.96 4.34 -8.95
CA LEU A 88 2.98 5.06 -9.76
C LEU A 88 3.23 6.56 -9.71
N LYS A 89 3.19 7.18 -10.90
CA LYS A 89 3.29 8.63 -11.08
C LYS A 89 1.97 9.14 -11.66
N ILE A 90 1.04 9.56 -10.81
CA ILE A 90 -0.20 10.19 -11.28
C ILE A 90 0.07 11.67 -11.59
N ARG A 91 -0.40 12.12 -12.75
CA ARG A 91 -0.46 13.52 -13.14
C ARG A 91 -1.94 13.95 -13.09
N SER A 92 -2.30 14.73 -12.08
CA SER A 92 -3.60 15.43 -12.06
C SER A 92 -3.44 16.76 -12.81
N PHE A 93 -4.36 17.07 -13.71
CA PHE A 93 -4.45 18.35 -14.42
C PHE A 93 -5.66 19.10 -13.86
N HIS A 94 -5.44 20.36 -13.45
CA HIS A 94 -6.48 21.27 -12.99
C HIS A 94 -6.90 22.24 -14.10
#